data_AF-A0A8T2V214-F1
#
_entry.id   AF-A0A8T2V214-F1
#
_cell.length_a   1.000
_cell.length_b   1.000
_cell.length_c   1.000
_cell.angle_alpha   90.00
_cell.angle_beta   90.00
_cell.angle_gamma   90.00
#
_symmetry.space_group_name_H-M   'P 1'
#
loop_
_entity.id
_entity.type
_entity.pdbx_description
1 polymer ?
#
loop_
_entity_poly.entity_id
_entity_poly.type
_entity_poly.pdbx_seq_one_letter_code
_entity_poly.pdbx_strand_id
1 'polypeptide(L)'
;MDNEISNVDLLHANLHALRTAHVDGLMVDVWWGIVEKDGPKCYDWSAYRSLFKLIQSYGFKLQAVMSFHQCGNNAADSCYIPLPGWVCKEAESNPDIFFTNRDSKRNKEYLSFGIDNEPVLNGRTAVEVYRDFMQSFRESMSEFLESGMVAEIEVGLGPAGELRYPSFSNSQGWRFPGIGEFQCYDKYLLYDLKEAAKSIGHNEWGSSGPADAGHYNDWPQATGFFRKHGSFTSDYGRFFLEWYSGVLLKHGDTILEAASEVFEGCKVRLAAKIAGIHWWYKSMNHAAELAAGYYNLRERDGYKPIAKMLARHRAILNFTCIEMRDKEHYWKARCGPEGLVRQVTNAGWDKGIDVSCENALPRFDRAAFDQILLNARPHGITDAIPPKRRVFSFTYLRLGPELMQENHWREFVSFVRRMHAGLDYHPEPDKYFKPTVPLERSKPLKAFLEEPAIPVASVPLDQYHVPLALQKAEEPFFSQDAPGGGLGAQVESSSASFPLNLIAWLWHGTGPSRTVKQNVQSVYQSDSDYKHTGSSRGATQSVQDFYQSDSDNKHAS
;
A
#
# COMPACT_ATOMS: atom_id res chain seq x y z
N MET A 1 8.90 -14.08 18.47
CA MET A 1 8.48 -14.20 17.06
C MET A 1 9.45 -15.14 16.44
N ASP A 2 8.98 -16.35 16.16
CA ASP A 2 9.86 -17.50 16.30
C ASP A 2 10.44 -17.94 14.95
N ASN A 3 10.11 -17.21 13.88
CA ASN A 3 10.47 -17.56 12.49
C ASN A 3 10.01 -18.99 12.16
N GLU A 4 8.71 -19.22 12.31
CA GLU A 4 8.08 -20.52 12.12
C GLU A 4 6.78 -20.37 11.32
N ILE A 5 6.45 -21.39 10.52
CA ILE A 5 5.16 -21.45 9.82
C ILE A 5 4.14 -22.08 10.76
N SER A 6 3.13 -21.31 11.16
CA SER A 6 1.99 -21.84 11.93
C SER A 6 0.86 -22.31 11.01
N ASN A 7 0.09 -23.28 11.49
CA ASN A 7 -1.10 -23.85 10.83
C ASN A 7 -0.86 -24.29 9.37
N VAL A 8 0.17 -25.11 9.16
CA VAL A 8 0.56 -25.66 7.86
C VAL A 8 -0.61 -26.36 7.14
N ASP A 9 -1.44 -27.12 7.86
CA ASP A 9 -2.61 -27.81 7.26
C ASP A 9 -3.64 -26.83 6.69
N LEU A 10 -3.93 -25.74 7.40
CA LEU A 10 -4.83 -24.69 6.92
C LEU A 10 -4.23 -23.98 5.71
N LEU A 11 -2.91 -23.73 5.73
CA LEU A 11 -2.21 -23.15 4.61
C LEU A 11 -2.30 -24.05 3.37
N HIS A 12 -2.12 -25.36 3.51
CA HIS A 12 -2.34 -26.33 2.43
C HIS A 12 -3.76 -26.26 1.86
N ALA A 13 -4.78 -26.23 2.71
CA ALA A 13 -6.17 -26.14 2.28
C ALA A 13 -6.45 -24.84 1.51
N ASN A 14 -5.93 -23.71 1.99
CA ASN A 14 -6.08 -22.41 1.35
C ASN A 14 -5.35 -22.34 -0.01
N LEU A 15 -4.12 -22.86 -0.08
CA LEU A 15 -3.36 -22.94 -1.33
C LEU A 15 -4.07 -23.81 -2.38
N HIS A 16 -4.62 -24.93 -1.95
CA HIS A 16 -5.42 -25.80 -2.82
C HIS A 16 -6.67 -25.07 -3.35
N ALA A 17 -7.40 -24.36 -2.49
CA ALA A 17 -8.57 -23.60 -2.88
C ALA A 17 -8.20 -22.49 -3.88
N LEU A 18 -7.19 -21.67 -3.60
CA LEU A 18 -6.73 -20.60 -4.50
C LEU A 18 -6.30 -21.15 -5.87
N ARG A 19 -5.64 -22.31 -5.88
CA ARG A 19 -5.22 -22.94 -7.13
C ARG A 19 -6.40 -23.44 -7.95
N THR A 20 -7.42 -23.99 -7.28
CA THR A 20 -8.69 -24.41 -7.89
C THR A 20 -9.49 -23.20 -8.39
N ALA A 21 -9.37 -22.05 -7.73
CA ALA A 21 -9.92 -20.77 -8.17
C ALA A 21 -9.11 -20.08 -9.27
N HIS A 22 -8.09 -20.75 -9.83
CA HIS A 22 -7.29 -20.23 -10.93
C HIS A 22 -6.48 -18.96 -10.62
N VAL A 23 -6.17 -18.71 -9.34
CA VAL A 23 -5.27 -17.62 -8.93
C VAL A 23 -3.87 -17.89 -9.49
N ASP A 24 -3.20 -16.89 -10.08
CA ASP A 24 -1.92 -17.07 -10.77
C ASP A 24 -0.74 -17.18 -9.81
N GLY A 25 -0.72 -16.35 -8.77
CA GLY A 25 0.40 -16.24 -7.86
C GLY A 25 0.00 -15.78 -6.48
N LEU A 26 0.99 -15.62 -5.61
CA LEU A 26 0.81 -15.12 -4.25
C LEU A 26 1.79 -13.96 -3.99
N MET A 27 1.43 -13.07 -3.08
CA MET A 27 2.33 -12.03 -2.59
C MET A 27 2.62 -12.29 -1.11
N VAL A 28 3.87 -12.17 -0.68
CA VAL A 28 4.31 -12.45 0.68
C VAL A 28 5.29 -11.38 1.16
N ASP A 29 5.04 -10.85 2.35
CA ASP A 29 6.00 -10.02 3.07
C ASP A 29 7.16 -10.85 3.59
N VAL A 30 8.36 -10.47 3.18
CA VAL A 30 9.63 -10.96 3.69
C VAL A 30 10.12 -9.99 4.75
N TRP A 31 9.70 -10.22 5.99
CA TRP A 31 9.86 -9.30 7.11
C TRP A 31 11.30 -9.21 7.58
N TRP A 32 11.87 -8.00 7.50
CA TRP A 32 13.20 -7.71 8.02
C TRP A 32 13.33 -8.05 9.51
N GLY A 33 12.33 -7.67 10.30
CA GLY A 33 12.26 -7.93 11.74
C GLY A 33 12.18 -9.40 12.15
N ILE A 34 11.85 -10.30 11.22
CA ILE A 34 11.88 -11.76 11.46
C ILE A 34 13.22 -12.33 11.05
N VAL A 35 13.69 -11.99 9.84
CA VAL A 35 14.85 -12.64 9.22
C VAL A 35 16.17 -12.18 9.84
N GLU A 36 16.34 -10.88 10.12
CA GLU A 36 17.58 -10.33 10.71
C GLU A 36 17.41 -10.03 12.21
N LYS A 37 16.60 -10.84 12.92
CA LYS A 37 16.21 -10.58 14.31
C LYS A 37 17.38 -10.71 15.31
N ASP A 38 18.31 -11.63 15.06
CA ASP A 38 19.34 -12.02 16.02
C ASP A 38 20.57 -11.11 16.01
N GLY A 39 20.66 -10.20 15.04
CA GLY A 39 21.70 -9.18 14.97
C GLY A 39 22.07 -8.78 13.55
N PRO A 40 22.90 -7.75 13.38
CA PRO A 40 23.38 -7.31 12.07
C PRO A 40 24.01 -8.45 11.26
N LYS A 41 23.49 -8.68 10.05
CA LYS A 41 23.88 -9.74 9.10
C LYS A 41 23.63 -11.18 9.57
N CYS A 42 22.89 -11.38 10.65
CA CYS A 42 22.45 -12.70 11.10
C CYS A 42 21.09 -13.03 10.48
N TYR A 43 21.10 -13.52 9.24
CA TYR A 43 19.88 -13.82 8.48
C TYR A 43 19.42 -15.27 8.66
N ASP A 44 18.19 -15.47 9.12
CA ASP A 44 17.54 -16.78 9.15
C ASP A 44 16.39 -16.87 8.14
N TRP A 45 16.66 -17.55 7.02
CA TRP A 45 15.73 -17.74 5.91
C TRP A 45 14.90 -19.03 6.01
N SER A 46 15.06 -19.83 7.07
CA SER A 46 14.56 -21.21 7.15
C SER A 46 13.03 -21.34 6.96
N ALA A 47 12.24 -20.50 7.63
CA ALA A 47 10.79 -20.48 7.49
C ALA A 47 10.34 -20.04 6.09
N TYR A 48 10.93 -18.97 5.56
CA TYR A 48 10.62 -18.47 4.22
C TYR A 48 10.98 -19.48 3.14
N ARG A 49 12.10 -20.20 3.26
CA ARG A 49 12.44 -21.30 2.35
C ARG A 49 11.40 -22.42 2.40
N SER A 50 10.95 -22.78 3.61
CA SER A 50 9.91 -23.81 3.77
C SER A 50 8.58 -23.38 3.17
N LEU A 51 8.20 -22.10 3.35
CA LEU A 51 7.02 -21.52 2.73
C LEU A 51 7.16 -21.55 1.21
N PHE A 52 8.29 -21.10 0.67
CA PHE A 52 8.45 -20.98 -0.78
C PHE A 52 8.43 -22.35 -1.45
N LYS A 53 9.01 -23.39 -0.82
CA LYS A 53 8.84 -24.78 -1.27
C LYS A 53 7.38 -25.20 -1.32
N LEU A 54 6.61 -24.83 -0.29
CA LEU A 54 5.18 -25.11 -0.24
C LEU A 54 4.41 -24.36 -1.33
N ILE A 55 4.65 -23.07 -1.52
CA ILE A 55 4.01 -22.28 -2.60
C ILE A 55 4.36 -22.86 -3.98
N GLN A 56 5.62 -23.23 -4.18
CA GLN A 56 6.12 -23.81 -5.43
C GLN A 56 5.47 -25.16 -5.75
N SER A 57 5.20 -26.00 -4.73
CA SER A 57 4.58 -27.32 -4.94
C SER A 57 3.14 -27.24 -5.46
N TYR A 58 2.46 -26.10 -5.27
CA TYR A 58 1.15 -25.80 -5.86
C TYR A 58 1.23 -25.04 -7.20
N GLY A 59 2.45 -24.73 -7.68
CA GLY A 59 2.67 -24.08 -8.97
C GLY A 59 2.32 -22.59 -9.01
N PHE A 60 2.33 -21.91 -7.86
CA PHE A 60 2.12 -20.46 -7.81
C PHE A 60 3.38 -19.68 -8.20
N LYS A 61 3.17 -18.54 -8.88
CA LYS A 61 4.17 -17.46 -8.92
C LYS A 61 4.20 -16.71 -7.58
N LEU A 62 5.29 -15.99 -7.32
CA LEU A 62 5.48 -15.25 -6.07
C LEU A 62 5.94 -13.81 -6.34
N GLN A 63 5.25 -12.85 -5.72
CA GLN A 63 5.75 -11.50 -5.47
C GLN A 63 6.31 -11.48 -4.05
N ALA A 64 7.62 -11.25 -3.90
CA ALA A 64 8.26 -11.17 -2.60
C ALA A 64 8.45 -9.69 -2.22
N VAL A 65 7.86 -9.26 -1.09
CA VAL A 65 7.98 -7.89 -0.61
C VAL A 65 9.15 -7.79 0.37
N MET A 66 10.20 -7.04 0.04
CA MET A 66 11.31 -6.74 0.94
C MET A 66 10.82 -5.78 2.02
N SER A 67 10.34 -6.34 3.12
CA SER A 67 9.51 -5.62 4.10
C SER A 67 10.39 -5.03 5.20
N PHE A 68 10.99 -3.89 4.90
CA PHE A 68 11.84 -3.10 5.81
C PHE A 68 11.06 -2.23 6.81
N HIS A 69 9.79 -2.57 7.03
CA HIS A 69 8.86 -1.81 7.85
C HIS A 69 8.21 -2.69 8.92
N GLN A 70 7.53 -2.08 9.88
CA GLN A 70 6.75 -2.76 10.90
C GLN A 70 5.35 -3.16 10.38
N CYS A 71 4.85 -4.35 10.78
CA CYS A 71 3.42 -4.68 10.76
C CYS A 71 2.77 -4.39 12.12
N GLY A 72 1.58 -3.82 12.16
CA GLY A 72 0.71 -3.75 13.35
C GLY A 72 0.03 -2.41 13.64
N ASN A 73 0.33 -1.37 12.87
CA ASN A 73 -0.14 0.00 13.13
C ASN A 73 -1.04 0.58 12.01
N ASN A 74 -1.15 -0.13 10.89
CA ASN A 74 -1.94 0.27 9.73
C ASN A 74 -3.31 -0.46 9.72
N ALA A 75 -4.29 0.12 9.03
CA ALA A 75 -5.69 -0.35 9.08
C ALA A 75 -5.90 -1.81 8.61
N ALA A 76 -4.96 -2.35 7.83
CA ALA A 76 -5.00 -3.72 7.31
C ALA A 76 -4.15 -4.72 8.13
N ASP A 77 -3.48 -4.27 9.19
CA ASP A 77 -2.56 -5.12 9.95
C ASP A 77 -3.31 -6.02 10.95
N SER A 78 -3.07 -7.33 10.87
CA SER A 78 -3.65 -8.33 11.79
C SER A 78 -2.62 -9.02 12.71
N CYS A 79 -1.35 -8.61 12.67
CA CYS A 79 -0.29 -9.07 13.57
C CYS A 79 0.65 -7.91 13.91
N TYR A 80 1.59 -8.15 14.82
CA TYR A 80 2.60 -7.16 15.21
C TYR A 80 4.00 -7.70 14.95
N ILE A 81 4.70 -7.08 14.00
CA ILE A 81 6.06 -7.44 13.59
C ILE A 81 6.90 -6.16 13.57
N PRO A 82 7.68 -5.83 14.63
CA PRO A 82 8.51 -4.64 14.65
C PRO A 82 9.75 -4.79 13.76
N LEU A 83 10.49 -3.70 13.58
CA LEU A 83 11.85 -3.75 13.05
C LEU A 83 12.77 -4.61 13.96
N PRO A 84 13.93 -5.09 13.47
CA PRO A 84 14.81 -5.92 14.28
C PRO A 84 15.17 -5.29 15.63
N GLY A 85 15.26 -6.12 16.67
CA GLY A 85 15.52 -5.64 18.03
C GLY A 85 16.85 -4.90 18.18
N TRP A 86 17.85 -5.18 17.33
CA TRP A 86 19.13 -4.46 17.33
C TRP A 86 18.99 -3.02 16.82
N VAL A 87 18.05 -2.73 15.91
CA VAL A 87 17.75 -1.36 15.45
C VAL A 87 17.18 -0.54 16.59
N CYS A 88 16.30 -1.15 17.41
CA CYS A 88 15.77 -0.50 18.60
C CYS A 88 16.87 -0.13 19.60
N LYS A 89 17.94 -0.92 19.70
CA LYS A 89 19.11 -0.59 20.54
C LYS A 89 19.89 0.61 20.01
N GLU A 90 20.10 0.69 18.69
CA GLU A 90 20.73 1.88 18.08
C GLU A 90 19.91 3.16 18.39
N ALA A 91 18.57 3.03 18.33
CA ALA A 91 17.65 4.13 18.63
C ALA A 91 17.69 4.64 20.07
N GLU A 92 18.16 3.85 21.04
CA GLU A 92 18.33 4.29 22.43
C GLU A 92 19.37 5.42 22.54
N SER A 93 20.44 5.32 21.75
CA SER A 93 21.50 6.34 21.67
C SER A 93 21.20 7.44 20.64
N ASN A 94 20.43 7.09 19.60
CA ASN A 94 20.12 7.99 18.49
C ASN A 94 18.66 7.86 18.06
N PRO A 95 17.71 8.51 18.75
CA PRO A 95 16.28 8.40 18.43
C PRO A 95 15.92 9.02 17.07
N ASP A 96 16.80 9.86 16.50
CA ASP A 96 16.61 10.51 15.20
C ASP A 96 16.82 9.56 14.00
N ILE A 97 17.09 8.26 14.22
CA ILE A 97 17.00 7.27 13.13
C ILE A 97 15.56 7.03 12.67
N PHE A 98 14.56 7.51 13.43
CA PHE A 98 13.14 7.35 13.15
C PHE A 98 12.50 8.65 12.69
N PHE A 99 11.47 8.54 11.85
CA PHE A 99 10.63 9.66 11.49
C PHE A 99 10.03 10.33 12.72
N THR A 100 9.94 11.66 12.64
CA THR A 100 9.58 12.48 13.79
C THR A 100 8.65 13.60 13.36
N ASN A 101 7.54 13.73 14.09
CA ASN A 101 6.60 14.83 13.90
C ASN A 101 7.04 16.08 14.69
N ARG A 102 6.30 17.19 14.53
CA ARG A 102 6.62 18.46 15.18
C ARG A 102 6.67 18.39 16.70
N ASP A 103 5.84 17.53 17.30
CA ASP A 103 5.77 17.29 18.74
C ASP A 103 6.88 16.34 19.24
N SER A 104 7.89 16.06 18.41
CA SER A 104 9.02 15.17 18.72
C SER A 104 8.62 13.71 18.98
N LYS A 105 7.42 13.29 18.53
CA LYS A 105 6.98 11.90 18.63
C LYS A 105 7.66 11.08 17.53
N ARG A 106 8.38 10.05 17.96
CA ARG A 106 9.10 9.13 17.07
C ARG A 106 8.16 8.05 16.54
N ASN A 107 8.17 7.84 15.23
CA ASN A 107 7.48 6.74 14.58
C ASN A 107 8.49 5.61 14.29
N LYS A 108 8.32 4.47 14.96
CA LYS A 108 9.24 3.33 14.88
C LYS A 108 8.92 2.34 13.75
N GLU A 109 7.97 2.67 12.87
CA GLU A 109 7.52 1.75 11.82
C GLU A 109 8.53 1.62 10.67
N TYR A 110 9.39 2.63 10.46
CA TYR A 110 10.38 2.67 9.40
C TYR A 110 11.53 3.62 9.77
N LEU A 111 12.71 3.46 9.16
CA LEU A 111 13.86 4.35 9.35
C LEU A 111 13.65 5.68 8.62
N SER A 112 14.06 6.81 9.20
CA SER A 112 13.96 8.10 8.52
C SER A 112 14.83 8.11 7.26
N PHE A 113 14.31 8.68 6.17
CA PHE A 113 15.08 8.91 4.93
C PHE A 113 16.35 9.73 5.18
N GLY A 114 16.38 10.53 6.25
CA GLY A 114 17.54 11.33 6.63
C GLY A 114 18.79 10.49 6.97
N ILE A 115 18.63 9.19 7.27
CA ILE A 115 19.76 8.30 7.58
C ILE A 115 20.12 7.33 6.46
N ASP A 116 19.56 7.49 5.25
CA ASP A 116 19.82 6.62 4.11
C ASP A 116 21.32 6.38 3.87
N ASN A 117 22.13 7.43 4.04
CA ASN A 117 23.58 7.42 3.80
C ASN A 117 24.41 7.70 5.07
N GLU A 118 23.80 7.64 6.25
CA GLU A 118 24.47 7.90 7.52
C GLU A 118 24.88 6.58 8.20
N PRO A 119 26.15 6.36 8.56
CA PRO A 119 26.64 5.07 9.07
C PRO A 119 26.31 4.86 10.56
N VAL A 120 25.02 4.95 10.90
CA VAL A 120 24.51 4.99 12.28
C VAL A 120 23.77 3.71 12.70
N LEU A 121 23.89 2.64 11.91
CA LEU A 121 23.29 1.33 12.19
C LEU A 121 24.40 0.28 12.36
N ASN A 122 25.05 0.27 13.52
CA ASN A 122 26.25 -0.55 13.78
C ASN A 122 27.34 -0.37 12.70
N GLY A 123 27.61 0.89 12.34
CA GLY A 123 28.61 1.27 11.33
C GLY A 123 28.16 1.15 9.86
N ARG A 124 26.95 0.68 9.59
CA ARG A 124 26.33 0.66 8.25
C ARG A 124 25.36 1.81 8.05
N THR A 125 25.13 2.19 6.80
CA THR A 125 24.01 3.06 6.41
C THR A 125 22.70 2.27 6.27
N ALA A 126 21.55 2.95 6.25
CA ALA A 126 20.27 2.26 6.01
C ALA A 126 20.23 1.60 4.61
N VAL A 127 20.77 2.27 3.59
CA VAL A 127 20.88 1.70 2.23
C VAL A 127 21.73 0.44 2.21
N GLU A 128 22.86 0.41 2.93
CA GLU A 128 23.70 -0.78 3.06
C GLU A 128 22.97 -1.93 3.77
N VAL A 129 22.20 -1.64 4.82
CA VAL A 129 21.36 -2.63 5.50
C VAL A 129 20.35 -3.24 4.53
N TYR A 130 19.62 -2.43 3.77
CA TYR A 130 18.64 -2.91 2.80
C TYR A 130 19.29 -3.71 1.66
N ARG A 131 20.42 -3.22 1.14
CA ARG A 131 21.20 -3.90 0.10
C ARG A 131 21.72 -5.25 0.57
N ASP A 132 22.30 -5.32 1.77
CA ASP A 132 22.83 -6.57 2.35
C ASP A 132 21.70 -7.60 2.57
N PHE A 133 20.52 -7.15 3.02
CA PHE A 133 19.35 -8.01 3.18
C PHE A 133 18.88 -8.59 1.84
N MET A 134 18.71 -7.74 0.82
CA MET A 134 18.33 -8.18 -0.52
C MET A 134 19.38 -9.12 -1.13
N GLN A 135 20.66 -8.86 -0.90
CA GLN A 135 21.76 -9.71 -1.37
C GLN A 135 21.68 -11.10 -0.73
N SER A 136 21.47 -11.16 0.59
CA SER A 136 21.29 -12.44 1.29
C SER A 136 20.02 -13.17 0.84
N PHE A 137 18.94 -12.45 0.52
CA PHE A 137 17.73 -13.03 -0.07
C PHE A 137 18.03 -13.64 -1.44
N ARG A 138 18.73 -12.92 -2.34
CA ARG A 138 19.12 -13.43 -3.66
C ARG A 138 19.88 -14.74 -3.56
N GLU A 139 20.88 -14.80 -2.67
CA GLU A 139 21.71 -15.98 -2.46
C GLU A 139 20.91 -17.14 -1.86
N SER A 140 20.09 -16.84 -0.84
CA SER A 140 19.35 -17.86 -0.09
C SER A 140 18.08 -18.34 -0.78
N MET A 141 17.60 -17.63 -1.80
CA MET A 141 16.41 -17.98 -2.58
C MET A 141 16.72 -18.24 -4.06
N SER A 142 17.98 -18.48 -4.40
CA SER A 142 18.45 -18.70 -5.78
C SER A 142 17.63 -19.76 -6.52
N GLU A 143 17.30 -20.88 -5.88
CA GLU A 143 16.49 -21.95 -6.49
C GLU A 143 15.10 -21.46 -6.96
N PHE A 144 14.48 -20.53 -6.23
CA PHE A 144 13.16 -19.98 -6.54
C PHE A 144 13.24 -18.86 -7.59
N LEU A 145 14.36 -18.13 -7.62
CA LEU A 145 14.67 -17.12 -8.64
C LEU A 145 14.99 -17.78 -9.99
N GLU A 146 15.81 -18.84 -9.99
CA GLU A 146 16.23 -19.57 -11.19
C GLU A 146 15.08 -20.36 -11.82
N SER A 147 14.21 -20.95 -11.00
CA SER A 147 12.98 -21.59 -11.48
C SER A 147 11.93 -20.59 -12.00
N GLY A 148 12.15 -19.29 -11.80
CA GLY A 148 11.21 -18.23 -12.18
C GLY A 148 9.91 -18.25 -11.35
N MET A 149 9.91 -18.91 -10.20
CA MET A 149 8.78 -18.90 -9.26
C MET A 149 8.61 -17.49 -8.69
N VAL A 150 9.69 -16.90 -8.16
CA VAL A 150 9.72 -15.49 -7.77
C VAL A 150 9.72 -14.66 -9.05
N ALA A 151 8.60 -13.98 -9.33
CA ALA A 151 8.41 -13.20 -10.55
C ALA A 151 8.68 -11.70 -10.34
N GLU A 152 8.58 -11.25 -9.10
CA GLU A 152 8.66 -9.83 -8.73
C GLU A 152 9.27 -9.68 -7.34
N ILE A 153 10.11 -8.64 -7.19
CA ILE A 153 10.60 -8.14 -5.92
C ILE A 153 9.98 -6.76 -5.71
N GLU A 154 9.03 -6.67 -4.78
CA GLU A 154 8.53 -5.37 -4.34
C GLU A 154 9.44 -4.85 -3.23
N VAL A 155 10.06 -3.70 -3.46
CA VAL A 155 11.01 -3.12 -2.51
C VAL A 155 10.24 -2.20 -1.57
N GLY A 156 10.26 -2.47 -0.25
CA GLY A 156 9.61 -1.63 0.74
C GLY A 156 10.34 -0.31 0.96
N LEU A 157 9.68 0.82 0.70
CA LEU A 157 10.29 2.16 0.68
C LEU A 157 9.74 3.12 1.76
N GLY A 158 9.12 2.56 2.80
CA GLY A 158 8.50 3.34 3.86
C GLY A 158 7.49 2.53 4.68
N PRO A 159 6.65 3.22 5.48
CA PRO A 159 5.62 2.58 6.28
C PRO A 159 4.65 1.78 5.40
N ALA A 160 4.27 0.58 5.85
CA ALA A 160 3.49 -0.40 5.05
C ALA A 160 4.15 -0.80 3.71
N GLY A 161 5.46 -0.59 3.56
CA GLY A 161 6.21 -0.85 2.33
C GLY A 161 6.04 0.25 1.26
N GLU A 162 5.22 1.26 1.53
CA GLU A 162 4.86 2.30 0.58
C GLU A 162 5.90 3.42 0.57
N LEU A 163 6.20 3.96 -0.62
CA LEU A 163 7.07 5.14 -0.77
C LEU A 163 6.34 6.40 -0.26
N ARG A 164 6.37 6.63 1.04
CA ARG A 164 5.76 7.80 1.71
C ARG A 164 6.32 8.04 3.10
N TYR A 165 5.96 9.19 3.65
CA TYR A 165 6.12 9.47 5.08
C TYR A 165 4.99 8.84 5.93
N PRO A 166 5.21 8.60 7.24
CA PRO A 166 4.18 8.11 8.16
C PRO A 166 3.22 9.22 8.63
N SER A 167 2.64 9.98 7.70
CA SER A 167 1.85 11.19 8.00
C SER A 167 0.46 10.92 8.60
N PHE A 168 -0.02 9.69 8.59
CA PHE A 168 -1.34 9.26 9.10
C PHE A 168 -1.24 8.05 10.04
N SER A 169 -0.36 8.12 11.04
CA SER A 169 -0.16 6.98 11.97
C SER A 169 -1.29 6.87 13.00
N ASN A 170 -2.02 5.74 12.98
CA ASN A 170 -3.05 5.42 13.98
C ASN A 170 -2.47 5.36 15.40
N SER A 171 -1.23 4.89 15.54
CA SER A 171 -0.52 4.79 16.82
C SER A 171 -0.30 6.17 17.49
N GLN A 172 -0.30 7.24 16.70
CA GLN A 172 -0.16 8.61 17.17
C GLN A 172 -1.50 9.38 17.21
N GLY A 173 -2.61 8.67 17.03
CA GLY A 173 -3.97 9.21 17.21
C GLY A 173 -4.59 9.84 15.97
N TRP A 174 -3.97 9.71 14.79
CA TRP A 174 -4.61 10.09 13.54
C TRP A 174 -5.89 9.29 13.30
N ARG A 175 -6.90 9.93 12.72
CA ARG A 175 -8.16 9.32 12.30
C ARG A 175 -8.55 9.86 10.94
N PHE A 176 -9.03 8.98 10.08
CA PHE A 176 -9.60 9.39 8.80
C PHE A 176 -10.75 10.41 9.01
N PRO A 177 -10.73 11.55 8.29
CA PRO A 177 -9.92 11.91 7.13
C PRO A 177 -8.92 13.02 7.50
N GLY A 178 -8.32 12.99 8.69
CA GLY A 178 -7.41 14.04 9.14
C GLY A 178 -6.32 14.36 8.11
N ILE A 179 -5.88 15.62 8.03
CA ILE A 179 -4.86 16.06 7.08
C ILE A 179 -3.51 15.34 7.24
N GLY A 180 -3.24 14.76 8.41
CA GLY A 180 -1.92 14.21 8.73
C GLY A 180 -0.93 15.27 9.22
N GLU A 181 0.32 14.87 9.43
CA GLU A 181 1.41 15.80 9.80
C GLU A 181 2.67 15.51 8.99
N PHE A 182 3.44 16.56 8.70
CA PHE A 182 4.79 16.42 8.14
C PHE A 182 5.72 15.70 9.13
N GLN A 183 6.50 14.74 8.62
CA GLN A 183 7.33 13.83 9.41
C GLN A 183 8.84 14.08 9.20
N CYS A 184 9.24 15.35 9.19
CA CYS A 184 10.61 15.78 8.83
C CYS A 184 11.41 16.37 10.00
N TYR A 185 11.01 16.10 11.25
CA TYR A 185 11.56 16.79 12.42
C TYR A 185 12.68 16.01 13.14
N ASP A 186 13.19 14.93 12.54
CA ASP A 186 14.42 14.31 13.01
C ASP A 186 15.62 15.20 12.64
N LYS A 187 16.72 15.08 13.40
CA LYS A 187 17.88 15.96 13.22
C LYS A 187 18.51 15.90 11.83
N TYR A 188 18.38 14.77 11.12
CA TYR A 188 19.00 14.57 9.81
C TYR A 188 18.22 15.29 8.73
N LEU A 189 16.89 15.10 8.69
CA LEU A 189 16.03 15.83 7.76
C LEU A 189 15.99 17.33 8.04
N LEU A 190 16.05 17.75 9.30
CA LEU A 190 16.17 19.18 9.63
C LEU A 190 17.51 19.77 9.17
N TYR A 191 18.60 19.01 9.23
CA TYR A 191 19.90 19.44 8.69
C TYR A 191 19.86 19.56 7.16
N ASP A 192 19.28 18.57 6.47
CA ASP A 192 19.12 18.60 5.01
C ASP A 192 18.25 19.77 4.55
N LEU A 193 17.12 20.02 5.22
CA LEU A 193 16.26 21.19 4.99
C LEU A 193 17.02 22.51 5.16
N LYS A 194 17.85 22.60 6.20
CA LYS A 194 18.67 23.78 6.47
C LYS A 194 19.68 24.06 5.36
N GLU A 195 20.39 23.04 4.89
CA GLU A 195 21.36 23.21 3.81
C GLU A 195 20.65 23.48 2.47
N ALA A 196 19.49 22.88 2.20
CA ALA A 196 18.67 23.19 1.04
C ALA A 196 18.25 24.68 1.02
N ALA A 197 17.79 25.20 2.16
CA ALA A 197 17.36 26.60 2.28
C ALA A 197 18.54 27.58 2.11
N LYS A 198 19.71 27.23 2.66
CA LYS A 198 20.95 27.99 2.51
C LYS A 198 21.44 28.04 1.06
N SER A 199 21.27 26.96 0.31
CA SER A 199 21.70 26.89 -1.10
C SER A 199 20.97 27.87 -2.02
N ILE A 200 19.76 28.30 -1.63
CA ILE A 200 18.95 29.28 -2.37
C ILE A 200 18.95 30.68 -1.72
N GLY A 201 19.79 30.90 -0.69
CA GLY A 201 19.92 32.20 -0.02
C GLY A 201 18.83 32.54 1.00
N HIS A 202 17.95 31.59 1.34
CA HIS A 202 16.84 31.76 2.28
C HIS A 202 17.06 30.97 3.57
N ASN A 203 18.14 31.27 4.29
CA ASN A 203 18.55 30.55 5.51
C ASN A 203 17.41 30.41 6.55
N GLU A 204 16.54 31.40 6.63
CA GLU A 204 15.40 31.46 7.54
C GLU A 204 14.35 30.37 7.29
N TRP A 205 14.21 29.91 6.03
CA TRP A 205 13.28 28.84 5.64
C TRP A 205 13.72 27.47 6.14
N GLY A 206 15.01 27.30 6.42
CA GLY A 206 15.61 26.03 6.85
C GLY A 206 15.63 25.79 8.35
N SER A 207 15.03 26.69 9.14
CA SER A 207 15.10 26.63 10.61
C SER A 207 14.24 25.51 11.22
N SER A 208 13.11 25.19 10.58
CA SER A 208 12.21 24.09 10.95
C SER A 208 11.21 23.80 9.81
N GLY A 209 10.44 22.72 9.93
CA GLY A 209 9.27 22.49 9.08
C GLY A 209 8.13 23.50 9.36
N PRO A 210 7.07 23.53 8.53
CA PRO A 210 6.01 24.52 8.62
C PRO A 210 5.36 24.63 10.01
N ALA A 211 5.37 25.83 10.57
CA ALA A 211 4.85 26.11 11.92
C ALA A 211 3.31 26.25 11.96
N ASP A 212 2.64 26.30 10.82
CA ASP A 212 1.23 26.60 10.66
C ASP A 212 0.45 25.47 9.96
N ALA A 213 1.04 24.27 9.85
CA ALA A 213 0.44 23.10 9.21
C ALA A 213 -0.71 22.44 9.98
N GLY A 214 -0.87 22.76 11.26
CA GLY A 214 -1.85 22.11 12.15
C GLY A 214 -1.36 20.74 12.66
N HIS A 215 -2.31 19.91 13.06
CA HIS A 215 -2.11 18.57 13.62
C HIS A 215 -2.84 17.48 12.84
N TYR A 216 -2.54 16.21 13.16
CA TYR A 216 -3.03 15.01 12.46
C TYR A 216 -4.51 15.06 12.04
N ASN A 217 -5.39 15.48 12.95
CA ASN A 217 -6.84 15.41 12.79
C ASN A 217 -7.50 16.74 12.38
N ASP A 218 -6.71 17.78 12.13
CA ASP A 218 -7.24 19.05 11.65
C ASP A 218 -7.84 18.90 10.25
N TRP A 219 -8.67 19.88 9.92
CA TRP A 219 -9.17 20.05 8.56
C TRP A 219 -8.38 21.17 7.88
N PRO A 220 -8.16 21.12 6.57
CA PRO A 220 -7.27 22.05 5.89
C PRO A 220 -7.60 23.54 6.14
N GLN A 221 -8.88 23.88 6.24
CA GLN A 221 -9.32 25.26 6.46
C GLN A 221 -9.03 25.80 7.86
N ALA A 222 -8.73 24.93 8.83
CA ALA A 222 -8.39 25.31 10.19
C ALA A 222 -6.90 25.64 10.37
N THR A 223 -6.07 25.36 9.37
CA THR A 223 -4.61 25.52 9.46
C THR A 223 -4.13 26.72 8.65
N GLY A 224 -3.05 27.37 9.07
CA GLY A 224 -2.46 28.49 8.32
C GLY A 224 -1.86 28.03 6.99
N PHE A 225 -1.31 26.81 6.97
CA PHE A 225 -0.62 26.27 5.81
C PHE A 225 -1.58 25.84 4.71
N PHE A 226 -2.64 25.07 5.01
CA PHE A 226 -3.49 24.42 4.00
C PHE A 226 -4.80 25.16 3.68
N ARG A 227 -5.15 26.22 4.42
CA ARG A 227 -6.34 27.03 4.13
C ARG A 227 -6.24 27.69 2.75
N LYS A 228 -7.37 28.21 2.25
CA LYS A 228 -7.38 28.98 1.00
C LYS A 228 -6.42 30.18 1.11
N HIS A 229 -5.52 30.34 0.14
CA HIS A 229 -4.42 31.31 0.16
C HIS A 229 -3.45 31.13 1.36
N GLY A 230 -3.34 29.91 1.86
CA GLY A 230 -2.41 29.53 2.92
C GLY A 230 -0.97 29.38 2.43
N SER A 231 -0.08 29.13 3.40
CA SER A 231 1.37 29.10 3.19
C SER A 231 1.82 28.07 2.15
N PHE A 232 1.05 27.00 1.89
CA PHE A 232 1.36 26.01 0.84
C PHE A 232 1.50 26.62 -0.57
N THR A 233 0.90 27.79 -0.83
CA THR A 233 1.01 28.54 -2.10
C THR A 233 1.99 29.70 -2.07
N SER A 234 2.70 29.91 -0.96
CA SER A 234 3.76 30.91 -0.84
C SER A 234 5.08 30.39 -1.44
N ASP A 235 6.08 31.26 -1.60
CA ASP A 235 7.43 30.85 -2.03
C ASP A 235 8.06 29.86 -1.05
N TYR A 236 7.92 30.11 0.26
CA TYR A 236 8.36 29.18 1.30
C TYR A 236 7.65 27.82 1.20
N GLY A 237 6.33 27.82 1.05
CA GLY A 237 5.55 26.57 0.97
C GLY A 237 5.91 25.75 -0.26
N ARG A 238 6.11 26.40 -1.42
CA ARG A 238 6.61 25.74 -2.63
C ARG A 238 7.99 25.13 -2.39
N PHE A 239 8.93 25.91 -1.87
CA PHE A 239 10.27 25.43 -1.53
C PHE A 239 10.22 24.20 -0.60
N PHE A 240 9.47 24.30 0.50
CA PHE A 240 9.38 23.21 1.48
C PHE A 240 8.75 21.95 0.86
N LEU A 241 7.68 22.08 0.08
CA LEU A 241 7.02 20.93 -0.56
C LEU A 241 7.86 20.31 -1.68
N GLU A 242 8.64 21.12 -2.43
CA GLU A 242 9.62 20.62 -3.39
C GLU A 242 10.74 19.85 -2.70
N TRP A 243 11.29 20.40 -1.63
CA TRP A 243 12.29 19.70 -0.82
C TRP A 243 11.74 18.39 -0.25
N TYR A 244 10.60 18.44 0.44
CA TYR A 244 10.02 17.29 1.15
C TYR A 244 9.67 16.13 0.19
N SER A 245 9.04 16.44 -0.95
CA SER A 245 8.77 15.43 -1.98
C SER A 245 10.05 14.99 -2.73
N GLY A 246 11.04 15.87 -2.85
CA GLY A 246 12.35 15.57 -3.45
C GLY A 246 13.17 14.56 -2.63
N VAL A 247 13.14 14.67 -1.30
CA VAL A 247 13.79 13.69 -0.40
C VAL A 247 13.17 12.31 -0.59
N LEU A 248 11.83 12.20 -0.65
CA LEU A 248 11.13 10.95 -0.93
C LEU A 248 11.54 10.35 -2.29
N LEU A 249 11.63 11.16 -3.36
CA LEU A 249 12.07 10.68 -4.66
C LEU A 249 13.52 10.17 -4.63
N LYS A 250 14.42 10.88 -3.94
CA LYS A 250 15.82 10.48 -3.78
C LYS A 250 15.97 9.17 -3.00
N HIS A 251 15.17 8.98 -1.95
CA HIS A 251 15.12 7.74 -1.18
C HIS A 251 14.73 6.55 -2.06
N GLY A 252 13.61 6.66 -2.78
CA GLY A 252 13.14 5.62 -3.70
C GLY A 252 14.17 5.28 -4.78
N ASP A 253 14.77 6.30 -5.41
CA ASP A 253 15.79 6.14 -6.45
C ASP A 253 17.05 5.42 -5.93
N THR A 254 17.51 5.79 -4.72
CA THR A 254 18.73 5.23 -4.12
C THR A 254 18.57 3.75 -3.79
N ILE A 255 17.44 3.36 -3.19
CA ILE A 255 17.20 1.97 -2.79
C ILE A 255 16.90 1.10 -4.01
N LEU A 256 16.15 1.61 -5.00
CA LEU A 256 15.89 0.88 -6.24
C LEU A 256 17.14 0.72 -7.10
N GLU A 257 18.08 1.67 -7.08
CA GLU A 257 19.40 1.49 -7.67
C GLU A 257 20.08 0.27 -7.02
N ALA A 258 20.20 0.25 -5.69
CA ALA A 258 20.80 -0.87 -4.95
C ALA A 258 20.09 -2.21 -5.23
N ALA A 259 18.76 -2.23 -5.29
CA ALA A 259 17.98 -3.42 -5.66
C ALA A 259 18.29 -3.88 -7.08
N SER A 260 18.43 -2.95 -8.03
CA SER A 260 18.78 -3.28 -9.42
C SER A 260 20.18 -3.88 -9.55
N GLU A 261 21.13 -3.45 -8.71
CA GLU A 261 22.46 -4.08 -8.65
C GLU A 261 22.37 -5.49 -8.07
N VAL A 262 21.62 -5.63 -6.97
CA VAL A 262 21.49 -6.88 -6.24
C VAL A 262 20.78 -7.92 -7.09
N PHE A 263 19.74 -7.60 -7.86
CA PHE A 263 18.98 -8.57 -8.65
C PHE A 263 19.36 -8.62 -10.13
N GLU A 264 20.46 -7.97 -10.51
CA GLU A 264 20.97 -7.99 -11.89
C GLU A 264 21.11 -9.44 -12.41
N GLY A 265 20.54 -9.69 -13.59
CA GLY A 265 20.55 -10.99 -14.27
C GLY A 265 19.49 -11.99 -13.78
N CYS A 266 18.79 -11.72 -12.68
CA CYS A 266 17.65 -12.55 -12.24
C CYS A 266 16.43 -12.28 -13.13
N LYS A 267 15.64 -13.32 -13.44
CA LYS A 267 14.37 -13.17 -14.17
C LYS A 267 13.24 -12.69 -13.25
N VAL A 268 13.40 -11.47 -12.74
CA VAL A 268 12.44 -10.81 -11.84
C VAL A 268 12.15 -9.39 -12.34
N ARG A 269 11.02 -8.83 -11.91
CA ARG A 269 10.75 -7.39 -12.01
C ARG A 269 10.94 -6.74 -10.65
N LEU A 270 11.40 -5.50 -10.63
CA LEU A 270 11.32 -4.66 -9.44
C LEU A 270 9.96 -3.98 -9.41
N ALA A 271 9.41 -3.78 -8.21
CA ALA A 271 8.19 -3.01 -7.99
C ALA A 271 8.37 -2.06 -6.79
N ALA A 272 7.64 -0.95 -6.82
CA ALA A 272 7.54 -0.02 -5.71
C ALA A 272 6.07 0.31 -5.47
N LYS A 273 5.68 0.29 -4.20
CA LYS A 273 4.30 0.54 -3.79
C LYS A 273 4.05 2.02 -3.51
N ILE A 274 2.99 2.57 -4.10
CA ILE A 274 2.56 3.95 -3.95
C ILE A 274 1.18 3.98 -3.27
N ALA A 275 1.09 4.73 -2.16
CA ALA A 275 -0.11 4.82 -1.34
C ALA A 275 -1.23 5.64 -2.00
N GLY A 276 -2.48 5.19 -1.84
CA GLY A 276 -3.69 5.85 -2.35
C GLY A 276 -4.27 6.83 -1.36
N ILE A 277 -3.70 8.04 -1.29
CA ILE A 277 -4.15 9.09 -0.36
C ILE A 277 -5.34 9.85 -0.95
N HIS A 278 -6.51 9.24 -0.88
CA HIS A 278 -7.69 9.72 -1.61
C HIS A 278 -8.48 10.82 -0.89
N TRP A 279 -8.27 11.04 0.42
CA TRP A 279 -8.96 12.11 1.16
C TRP A 279 -8.30 13.47 0.94
N TRP A 280 -9.10 14.53 0.97
CA TRP A 280 -8.73 15.87 0.52
C TRP A 280 -8.33 16.02 -0.96
N TYR A 281 -8.29 14.94 -1.75
CA TYR A 281 -7.99 14.98 -3.19
C TYR A 281 -8.88 15.97 -3.98
N LYS A 282 -10.18 16.07 -3.63
CA LYS A 282 -11.09 17.03 -4.31
C LYS A 282 -10.95 18.47 -3.81
N SER A 283 -10.11 18.74 -2.82
CA SER A 283 -9.82 20.09 -2.35
C SER A 283 -8.84 20.82 -3.29
N MET A 284 -8.45 22.05 -2.97
CA MET A 284 -7.38 22.74 -3.72
C MET A 284 -5.99 22.48 -3.13
N ASN A 285 -5.92 22.06 -1.85
CA ASN A 285 -4.67 21.92 -1.12
C ASN A 285 -4.12 20.49 -1.11
N HIS A 286 -4.95 19.48 -1.39
CA HIS A 286 -4.53 18.08 -1.38
C HIS A 286 -3.77 17.71 -0.08
N ALA A 287 -4.18 18.28 1.07
CA ALA A 287 -3.34 18.37 2.27
C ALA A 287 -2.74 17.03 2.73
N ALA A 288 -3.50 15.94 2.63
CA ALA A 288 -3.01 14.62 3.02
C ALA A 288 -1.98 14.04 2.06
N GLU A 289 -2.12 14.28 0.75
CA GLU A 289 -1.09 13.92 -0.24
C GLU A 289 0.20 14.69 0.06
N LEU A 290 0.09 16.01 0.31
CA LEU A 290 1.24 16.85 0.66
C LEU A 290 1.95 16.36 1.93
N ALA A 291 1.20 16.07 2.99
CA ALA A 291 1.76 15.56 4.24
C ALA A 291 2.40 14.18 4.07
N ALA A 292 1.88 13.32 3.18
CA ALA A 292 2.47 12.02 2.84
C ALA A 292 3.74 12.12 1.97
N GLY A 293 4.08 13.31 1.47
CA GLY A 293 5.24 13.56 0.60
C GLY A 293 4.91 13.57 -0.89
N TYR A 294 3.65 13.33 -1.26
CA TYR A 294 3.19 13.47 -2.65
C TYR A 294 2.81 14.92 -2.90
N TYR A 295 3.70 15.68 -3.54
CA TYR A 295 3.40 17.07 -3.89
C TYR A 295 2.44 17.16 -5.09
N ASN A 296 1.23 16.66 -4.91
CA ASN A 296 0.15 16.69 -5.90
C ASN A 296 -0.75 17.89 -5.64
N LEU A 297 -1.08 18.63 -6.69
CA LEU A 297 -2.06 19.72 -6.69
C LEU A 297 -2.83 19.69 -8.01
N ARG A 298 -3.92 20.46 -8.09
CA ARG A 298 -4.71 20.58 -9.34
C ARG A 298 -3.91 20.98 -10.58
N GLU A 299 -2.85 21.75 -10.38
CA GLU A 299 -1.98 22.26 -11.45
C GLU A 299 -0.58 21.61 -11.43
N ARG A 300 -0.34 20.65 -10.53
CA ARG A 300 0.95 19.97 -10.39
C ARG A 300 0.72 18.48 -10.18
N ASP A 301 1.08 17.67 -11.17
CA ASP A 301 1.01 16.21 -11.05
C ASP A 301 2.16 15.67 -10.18
N GLY A 302 1.85 15.31 -8.93
CA GLY A 302 2.82 14.79 -7.98
C GLY A 302 3.30 13.36 -8.28
N TYR A 303 2.60 12.62 -9.12
CA TYR A 303 2.87 11.21 -9.40
C TYR A 303 3.72 10.99 -10.65
N LYS A 304 3.72 11.94 -11.60
CA LYS A 304 4.60 11.90 -12.78
C LYS A 304 6.09 11.85 -12.43
N PRO A 305 6.62 12.61 -11.45
CA PRO A 305 8.01 12.46 -11.01
C PRO A 305 8.33 11.07 -10.46
N ILE A 306 7.40 10.45 -9.72
CA ILE A 306 7.55 9.09 -9.19
C ILE A 306 7.61 8.10 -10.36
N ALA A 307 6.65 8.15 -11.29
CA ALA A 307 6.64 7.29 -12.47
C ALA A 307 7.91 7.49 -13.33
N LYS A 308 8.42 8.73 -13.44
CA LYS A 308 9.70 9.02 -14.10
C LYS A 308 10.82 8.26 -13.37
N MET A 309 10.98 8.44 -12.06
CA MET A 309 12.00 7.76 -11.26
C MET A 309 11.93 6.22 -11.43
N LEU A 310 10.75 5.61 -11.32
CA LEU A 310 10.58 4.17 -11.51
C LEU A 310 10.99 3.69 -12.92
N ALA A 311 10.76 4.49 -13.96
CA ALA A 311 11.17 4.17 -15.32
C ALA A 311 12.69 4.07 -15.52
N ARG A 312 13.49 4.74 -14.69
CA ARG A 312 14.95 4.58 -14.66
C ARG A 312 15.35 3.16 -14.24
N HIS A 313 14.64 2.62 -13.25
CA HIS A 313 14.90 1.30 -12.66
C HIS A 313 14.16 0.15 -13.37
N ARG A 314 13.36 0.46 -14.41
CA ARG A 314 12.43 -0.50 -15.04
C ARG A 314 11.48 -1.13 -14.00
N ALA A 315 11.15 -0.37 -12.97
CA ALA A 315 10.31 -0.82 -11.88
C ALA A 315 8.82 -0.65 -12.21
N ILE A 316 8.00 -1.56 -11.71
CA ILE A 316 6.55 -1.49 -11.74
C ILE A 316 6.08 -0.47 -10.71
N LEU A 317 5.11 0.36 -11.10
CA LEU A 317 4.35 1.17 -10.14
C LEU A 317 3.20 0.31 -9.60
N ASN A 318 3.26 -0.12 -8.35
CA ASN A 318 2.16 -0.80 -7.69
C ASN A 318 1.30 0.20 -6.90
N PHE A 319 0.02 0.36 -7.25
CA PHE A 319 -0.86 1.37 -6.68
C PHE A 319 -2.08 0.78 -5.94
N THR A 320 -2.41 1.32 -4.77
CA THR A 320 -3.56 0.87 -3.98
C THR A 320 -4.84 1.70 -4.25
N CYS A 321 -5.96 1.38 -3.58
CA CYS A 321 -7.30 2.00 -3.72
C CYS A 321 -8.05 1.72 -5.02
N ILE A 322 -7.64 0.73 -5.81
CA ILE A 322 -8.26 0.45 -7.12
C ILE A 322 -9.74 0.02 -7.02
N GLU A 323 -10.20 -0.43 -5.87
CA GLU A 323 -11.56 -0.91 -5.61
C GLU A 323 -12.55 0.18 -5.18
N MET A 324 -12.04 1.34 -4.73
CA MET A 324 -12.83 2.39 -4.10
C MET A 324 -13.61 3.22 -5.12
N ARG A 325 -14.80 3.69 -4.70
CA ARG A 325 -15.64 4.60 -5.51
C ARG A 325 -15.91 5.89 -4.76
N ASP A 326 -15.95 7.01 -5.46
CA ASP A 326 -16.13 8.33 -4.84
C ASP A 326 -17.42 8.41 -4.00
N LYS A 327 -18.48 7.73 -4.46
CA LYS A 327 -19.79 7.68 -3.79
C LYS A 327 -19.80 6.89 -2.47
N GLU A 328 -18.77 6.09 -2.19
CA GLU A 328 -18.64 5.32 -0.95
C GLU A 328 -18.11 6.17 0.20
N HIS A 329 -17.63 7.38 -0.09
CA HIS A 329 -17.05 8.28 0.91
C HIS A 329 -17.99 9.44 1.23
N TYR A 330 -17.99 9.83 2.50
CA TYR A 330 -18.78 10.98 2.92
C TYR A 330 -18.20 12.28 2.37
N TRP A 331 -19.09 13.19 1.95
CA TRP A 331 -18.74 14.37 1.16
C TRP A 331 -17.74 15.32 1.85
N LYS A 332 -17.75 15.41 3.19
CA LYS A 332 -16.87 16.31 3.94
C LYS A 332 -15.39 15.91 3.90
N ALA A 333 -15.08 14.63 3.70
CA ALA A 333 -13.69 14.16 3.53
C ALA A 333 -13.07 14.55 2.19
N ARG A 334 -13.87 15.10 1.26
CA ARG A 334 -13.43 15.53 -0.08
C ARG A 334 -12.64 14.43 -0.82
N CYS A 335 -13.09 13.18 -0.67
CA CYS A 335 -12.44 12.03 -1.27
C CYS A 335 -12.58 11.99 -2.79
N GLY A 336 -11.56 11.50 -3.48
CA GLY A 336 -11.60 11.26 -4.93
C GLY A 336 -10.77 10.05 -5.38
N PRO A 337 -10.99 8.84 -4.83
CA PRO A 337 -10.23 7.64 -5.22
C PRO A 337 -10.30 7.34 -6.72
N GLU A 338 -11.45 7.54 -7.38
CA GLU A 338 -11.58 7.22 -8.81
C GLU A 338 -10.71 8.13 -9.69
N GLY A 339 -10.66 9.42 -9.35
CA GLY A 339 -9.79 10.38 -10.02
C GLY A 339 -8.32 10.10 -9.76
N LEU A 340 -7.98 9.78 -8.50
CA LEU A 340 -6.63 9.44 -8.09
C LEU A 340 -6.10 8.19 -8.79
N VAL A 341 -6.85 7.09 -8.83
CA VAL A 341 -6.46 5.86 -9.55
C VAL A 341 -6.19 6.16 -11.03
N ARG A 342 -7.06 6.93 -11.68
CA ARG A 342 -6.83 7.35 -13.08
C ARG A 342 -5.59 8.21 -13.23
N GLN A 343 -5.33 9.15 -12.32
CA GLN A 343 -4.14 9.99 -12.38
C GLN A 343 -2.86 9.15 -12.29
N VAL A 344 -2.75 8.29 -11.27
CA VAL A 344 -1.52 7.53 -10.98
C VAL A 344 -1.25 6.48 -12.06
N THR A 345 -2.26 5.72 -12.47
CA THR A 345 -2.11 4.72 -13.52
C THR A 345 -1.70 5.34 -14.85
N ASN A 346 -2.25 6.50 -15.20
CA ASN A 346 -1.85 7.22 -16.41
C ASN A 346 -0.44 7.81 -16.30
N ALA A 347 -0.01 8.29 -15.12
CA ALA A 347 1.36 8.73 -14.92
C ALA A 347 2.37 7.59 -15.20
N GLY A 348 2.06 6.36 -14.78
CA GLY A 348 2.86 5.17 -15.10
C GLY A 348 2.84 4.81 -16.58
N TRP A 349 1.66 4.62 -17.17
CA TRP A 349 1.54 4.23 -18.59
C TRP A 349 2.13 5.27 -19.56
N ASP A 350 1.97 6.57 -19.29
CA ASP A 350 2.53 7.63 -20.11
C ASP A 350 4.08 7.69 -20.02
N LYS A 351 4.66 7.06 -19.00
CA LYS A 351 6.11 6.81 -18.86
C LYS A 351 6.57 5.44 -19.39
N GLY A 352 5.64 4.65 -19.93
CA GLY A 352 5.94 3.34 -20.52
C GLY A 352 6.32 2.27 -19.49
N ILE A 353 6.06 2.49 -18.20
CA ILE A 353 6.25 1.47 -17.17
C ILE A 353 4.97 0.66 -16.98
N ASP A 354 5.16 -0.57 -16.50
CA ASP A 354 4.05 -1.42 -16.09
C ASP A 354 3.45 -0.88 -14.78
N VAL A 355 2.12 -1.00 -14.65
CA VAL A 355 1.37 -0.54 -13.49
C VAL A 355 0.60 -1.72 -12.91
N SER A 356 0.89 -2.08 -11.66
CA SER A 356 0.14 -3.08 -10.90
C SER A 356 -0.76 -2.40 -9.87
N CYS A 357 -1.75 -3.10 -9.35
CA CYS A 357 -2.65 -2.52 -8.37
C CYS A 357 -3.08 -3.47 -7.25
N GLU A 358 -3.50 -2.89 -6.15
CA GLU A 358 -4.07 -3.56 -4.98
C GLU A 358 -5.36 -2.88 -4.54
N ASN A 359 -6.27 -3.64 -3.90
CA ASN A 359 -7.33 -3.03 -3.13
C ASN A 359 -6.80 -2.55 -1.77
N ALA A 360 -7.23 -1.36 -1.33
CA ALA A 360 -6.74 -0.76 -0.09
C ALA A 360 -7.39 -1.38 1.15
N LEU A 361 -8.68 -1.74 1.05
CA LEU A 361 -9.44 -2.33 2.16
C LEU A 361 -9.99 -3.71 1.77
N PRO A 362 -10.18 -4.64 2.75
CA PRO A 362 -10.86 -5.90 2.49
C PRO A 362 -12.26 -5.68 1.93
N ARG A 363 -12.53 -6.21 0.73
CA ARG A 363 -13.82 -6.07 0.03
C ARG A 363 -14.21 -7.37 -0.63
N PHE A 364 -15.42 -7.84 -0.35
CA PHE A 364 -15.94 -9.12 -0.83
C PHE A 364 -17.15 -8.96 -1.76
N ASP A 365 -17.56 -7.72 -2.03
CA ASP A 365 -18.75 -7.40 -2.81
C ASP A 365 -18.45 -7.21 -4.30
N ARG A 366 -19.44 -7.59 -5.12
CA ARG A 366 -19.40 -7.44 -6.59
C ARG A 366 -19.07 -6.02 -7.05
N ALA A 367 -19.50 -5.01 -6.29
CA ALA A 367 -19.32 -3.61 -6.65
C ALA A 367 -17.84 -3.19 -6.60
N ALA A 368 -17.08 -3.68 -5.62
CA ALA A 368 -15.63 -3.52 -5.54
C ALA A 368 -14.94 -4.26 -6.70
N PHE A 369 -15.30 -5.53 -6.94
CA PHE A 369 -14.73 -6.33 -8.03
C PHE A 369 -14.98 -5.71 -9.41
N ASP A 370 -16.18 -5.17 -9.65
CA ASP A 370 -16.51 -4.45 -10.88
C ASP A 370 -15.66 -3.18 -11.04
N GLN A 371 -15.42 -2.45 -9.95
CA GLN A 371 -14.55 -1.27 -9.96
C GLN A 371 -13.09 -1.64 -10.26
N ILE A 372 -12.59 -2.72 -9.66
CA ILE A 372 -11.25 -3.25 -9.95
C ILE A 372 -11.12 -3.60 -11.43
N LEU A 373 -12.09 -4.34 -11.99
CA LEU A 373 -12.09 -4.73 -13.41
C LEU A 373 -12.13 -3.53 -14.36
N LEU A 374 -12.93 -2.51 -14.02
CA LEU A 374 -13.01 -1.27 -14.78
C LEU A 374 -11.66 -0.57 -14.84
N ASN A 375 -10.97 -0.47 -13.71
CA ASN A 375 -9.66 0.16 -13.61
C ASN A 375 -8.54 -0.71 -14.21
N ALA A 376 -8.65 -2.05 -14.14
CA ALA A 376 -7.67 -2.97 -14.69
C ALA A 376 -7.62 -2.94 -16.23
N ARG A 377 -8.79 -2.72 -16.86
CA ARG A 377 -8.96 -2.57 -18.31
C ARG A 377 -9.88 -1.38 -18.60
N PRO A 378 -9.38 -0.14 -18.55
CA PRO A 378 -10.20 1.06 -18.74
C PRO A 378 -10.83 1.14 -20.13
N HIS A 379 -10.29 0.41 -21.11
CA HIS A 379 -10.83 0.33 -22.47
C HIS A 379 -11.55 -1.00 -22.77
N GLY A 380 -11.86 -1.80 -21.74
CA GLY A 380 -12.48 -3.10 -21.90
C GLY A 380 -11.54 -4.17 -22.45
N ILE A 381 -12.12 -5.29 -22.91
CA ILE A 381 -11.41 -6.34 -23.62
C ILE A 381 -11.28 -5.91 -25.07
N THR A 382 -10.06 -5.93 -25.62
CA THR A 382 -9.79 -5.48 -26.99
C THR A 382 -8.85 -6.44 -27.69
N ASP A 383 -8.96 -6.52 -29.02
CA ASP A 383 -8.06 -7.30 -29.88
C ASP A 383 -6.74 -6.55 -30.18
N ALA A 384 -6.54 -5.37 -29.59
CA ALA A 384 -5.31 -4.59 -29.78
C ALA A 384 -4.14 -5.26 -29.06
N ILE A 385 -3.07 -5.58 -29.80
CA ILE A 385 -1.88 -6.26 -29.27
C ILE A 385 -0.66 -5.33 -29.40
N PRO A 386 -0.05 -4.87 -28.29
CA PRO A 386 -0.54 -4.94 -26.92
C PRO A 386 -1.68 -3.94 -26.64
N PRO A 387 -2.52 -4.18 -25.61
CA PRO A 387 -3.55 -3.21 -25.21
C PRO A 387 -2.90 -1.91 -24.73
N LYS A 388 -3.46 -0.77 -25.15
CA LYS A 388 -2.86 0.56 -24.90
C LYS A 388 -2.69 0.90 -23.42
N ARG A 389 -3.70 0.60 -22.60
CA ARG A 389 -3.72 0.84 -21.15
C ARG A 389 -4.33 -0.37 -20.46
N ARG A 390 -3.52 -1.05 -19.65
CA ARG A 390 -3.90 -2.26 -18.91
C ARG A 390 -3.01 -2.39 -17.69
N VAL A 391 -3.60 -2.78 -16.57
CA VAL A 391 -2.85 -3.16 -15.37
C VAL A 391 -2.03 -4.42 -15.67
N PHE A 392 -0.82 -4.48 -15.13
CA PHE A 392 0.12 -5.59 -15.33
C PHE A 392 -0.26 -6.80 -14.47
N SER A 393 -0.44 -6.58 -13.16
CA SER A 393 -0.97 -7.54 -12.20
C SER A 393 -1.89 -6.86 -11.19
N PHE A 394 -2.84 -7.62 -10.65
CA PHE A 394 -3.66 -7.18 -9.51
C PHE A 394 -3.43 -8.11 -8.33
N THR A 395 -3.20 -7.53 -7.16
CA THR A 395 -2.98 -8.28 -5.92
C THR A 395 -4.12 -8.03 -4.94
N TYR A 396 -4.84 -9.10 -4.57
CA TYR A 396 -6.00 -9.02 -3.69
C TYR A 396 -5.60 -9.07 -2.21
N LEU A 397 -6.01 -8.06 -1.46
CA LEU A 397 -5.89 -7.95 -0.01
C LEU A 397 -7.22 -8.37 0.65
N ARG A 398 -7.30 -9.47 1.40
CA ARG A 398 -6.27 -10.46 1.77
C ARG A 398 -6.90 -11.85 1.79
N LEU A 399 -6.09 -12.92 1.61
CA LEU A 399 -6.49 -14.26 2.00
C LEU A 399 -6.74 -14.32 3.52
N GLY A 400 -7.98 -14.61 3.90
CA GLY A 400 -8.38 -14.75 5.30
C GLY A 400 -9.68 -15.54 5.43
N PRO A 401 -10.09 -15.88 6.67
CA PRO A 401 -11.30 -16.63 6.92
C PRO A 401 -12.56 -15.98 6.32
N GLU A 402 -12.63 -14.65 6.26
CA GLU A 402 -13.75 -13.94 5.64
C GLU A 402 -13.85 -14.20 4.14
N LEU A 403 -12.72 -14.23 3.41
CA LEU A 403 -12.71 -14.54 1.98
C LEU A 403 -13.20 -15.97 1.71
N MET A 404 -12.89 -16.90 2.61
CA MET A 404 -13.22 -18.32 2.49
C MET A 404 -14.69 -18.65 2.81
N GLN A 405 -15.50 -17.67 3.22
CA GLN A 405 -16.95 -17.87 3.38
C GLN A 405 -17.61 -18.13 2.03
N GLU A 406 -18.55 -19.08 1.96
CA GLU A 406 -19.11 -19.61 0.70
C GLU A 406 -19.52 -18.53 -0.31
N ASN A 407 -20.28 -17.51 0.13
CA ASN A 407 -20.75 -16.43 -0.74
C ASN A 407 -19.60 -15.53 -1.22
N HIS A 408 -18.66 -15.18 -0.34
CA HIS A 408 -17.51 -14.35 -0.68
C HIS A 408 -16.56 -15.09 -1.63
N TRP A 409 -16.36 -16.38 -1.38
CA TRP A 409 -15.53 -17.23 -2.24
C TRP A 409 -16.13 -17.38 -3.63
N ARG A 410 -17.46 -17.56 -3.74
CA ARG A 410 -18.15 -17.62 -5.04
C ARG A 410 -17.96 -16.33 -5.84
N GLU A 411 -18.12 -15.17 -5.21
CA GLU A 411 -17.88 -13.88 -5.87
C GLU A 411 -16.41 -13.70 -6.26
N PHE A 412 -15.48 -14.11 -5.40
CA PHE A 412 -14.05 -14.05 -5.68
C PHE A 412 -13.67 -14.93 -6.88
N VAL A 413 -14.14 -16.18 -6.96
CA VAL A 413 -13.90 -17.07 -8.10
C VAL A 413 -14.46 -16.47 -9.40
N SER A 414 -15.66 -15.90 -9.36
CA SER A 414 -16.25 -15.18 -10.50
C SER A 414 -15.38 -13.98 -10.92
N PHE A 415 -14.88 -13.22 -9.95
CA PHE A 415 -13.96 -12.12 -10.17
C PHE A 415 -12.64 -12.57 -10.81
N VAL A 416 -12.01 -13.65 -10.35
CA VAL A 416 -10.77 -14.19 -10.95
C VAL A 416 -11.00 -14.52 -12.43
N ARG A 417 -12.07 -15.24 -12.74
CA ARG A 417 -12.40 -15.58 -14.13
C ARG A 417 -12.60 -14.33 -15.00
N ARG A 418 -13.23 -13.28 -14.48
CA ARG A 418 -13.41 -12.02 -15.19
C ARG A 418 -12.10 -11.24 -15.32
N MET A 419 -11.21 -11.29 -14.33
CA MET A 419 -9.86 -10.75 -14.43
C MET A 419 -9.08 -11.44 -15.54
N HIS A 420 -9.30 -12.74 -15.76
CA HIS A 420 -8.75 -13.52 -16.87
C HIS A 420 -9.47 -13.33 -18.21
N ALA A 421 -10.38 -12.35 -18.32
CA ALA A 421 -11.16 -12.10 -19.54
C ALA A 421 -11.98 -13.33 -19.99
N GLY A 422 -12.43 -14.15 -19.04
CA GLY A 422 -13.23 -15.35 -19.28
C GLY A 422 -12.42 -16.60 -19.64
N LEU A 423 -11.10 -16.49 -19.70
CA LEU A 423 -10.19 -17.56 -20.07
C LEU A 423 -9.83 -18.44 -18.89
N ASP A 424 -9.41 -19.66 -19.21
CA ASP A 424 -8.83 -20.57 -18.23
C ASP A 424 -7.44 -20.09 -17.82
N TYR A 425 -7.05 -20.43 -16.59
CA TYR A 425 -5.69 -20.22 -16.10
C TYR A 425 -4.68 -20.85 -17.05
N HIS A 426 -3.60 -20.12 -17.31
CA HIS A 426 -2.49 -20.62 -18.09
C HIS A 426 -1.21 -20.61 -17.25
N PRO A 427 -0.49 -21.74 -17.13
CA PRO A 427 0.61 -21.89 -16.18
C PRO A 427 1.89 -21.12 -16.54
N GLU A 428 1.99 -20.65 -17.78
CA GLU A 428 3.14 -19.88 -18.26
C GLU A 428 2.69 -18.48 -18.69
N PRO A 429 2.75 -17.47 -17.78
CA PRO A 429 2.42 -16.07 -18.08
C PRO A 429 3.17 -15.51 -19.29
N ASP A 430 4.41 -15.94 -19.49
CA ASP A 430 5.26 -15.50 -20.60
C ASP A 430 4.69 -15.87 -21.98
N LYS A 431 3.74 -16.82 -22.08
CA LYS A 431 3.08 -17.22 -23.33
C LYS A 431 1.86 -16.36 -23.69
N TYR A 432 1.32 -15.61 -22.74
CA TYR A 432 0.12 -14.79 -22.95
C TYR A 432 0.27 -13.35 -22.44
N PHE A 433 1.37 -12.98 -21.81
CA PHE A 433 1.68 -11.59 -21.53
C PHE A 433 3.19 -11.38 -21.40
N LYS A 434 3.62 -10.10 -21.43
CA LYS A 434 5.02 -9.66 -21.48
C LYS A 434 5.97 -10.63 -20.74
N PRO A 435 6.84 -11.35 -21.48
CA PRO A 435 7.77 -12.29 -20.88
C PRO A 435 8.68 -11.64 -19.84
N THR A 436 9.00 -12.38 -18.79
CA THR A 436 9.97 -11.94 -17.77
C THR A 436 11.38 -12.12 -18.30
N VAL A 437 12.06 -11.01 -18.56
CA VAL A 437 13.46 -10.99 -19.00
C VAL A 437 14.41 -10.83 -17.80
N PRO A 438 15.68 -11.25 -17.91
CA PRO A 438 16.69 -10.93 -16.91
C PRO A 438 16.73 -9.43 -16.61
N LEU A 439 16.73 -9.07 -15.33
CA LEU A 439 16.76 -7.68 -14.90
C LEU A 439 18.08 -7.02 -15.32
N GLU A 440 17.97 -5.87 -15.98
CA GLU A 440 19.11 -5.01 -16.32
C GLU A 440 19.33 -3.96 -15.23
N ARG A 441 20.58 -3.52 -15.08
CA ARG A 441 20.95 -2.35 -14.26
C ARG A 441 20.11 -1.13 -14.61
N SER A 442 19.88 -0.30 -13.60
CA SER A 442 19.22 0.99 -13.75
C SER A 442 19.86 1.85 -14.83
N LYS A 443 19.05 2.64 -15.53
CA LYS A 443 19.57 3.59 -16.53
C LYS A 443 20.47 4.63 -15.84
N PRO A 444 21.55 5.11 -16.48
CA PRO A 444 22.45 6.09 -15.88
C PRO A 444 21.72 7.37 -15.45
N LEU A 445 22.05 7.87 -14.25
CA LEU A 445 21.45 9.10 -13.70
C LEU A 445 21.60 10.31 -14.63
N LYS A 446 22.73 10.44 -15.34
CA LYS A 446 22.97 11.55 -16.28
C LYS A 446 21.94 11.57 -17.42
N ALA A 447 21.66 10.42 -18.03
CA ALA A 447 20.65 10.31 -19.09
C ALA A 447 19.23 10.60 -18.57
N PHE A 448 18.99 10.33 -17.29
CA PHE A 448 17.72 10.60 -16.61
C PHE A 448 17.48 12.09 -16.31
N LEU A 449 18.54 12.80 -15.90
CA LEU A 449 18.52 14.24 -15.62
C LEU A 449 18.44 15.10 -16.89
N GLU A 450 18.94 14.58 -18.03
CA GLU A 450 18.89 15.23 -19.34
C GLU A 450 17.53 15.08 -20.05
N GLU A 451 16.65 14.17 -19.61
CA GLU A 451 15.27 14.15 -20.10
C GLU A 451 14.59 15.48 -19.77
N PRO A 452 14.00 16.19 -20.76
CA PRO A 452 13.36 17.47 -20.53
C PRO A 452 12.40 17.35 -19.34
N ALA A 453 12.49 18.31 -18.41
CA ALA A 453 11.54 18.41 -17.32
C ALA A 453 10.15 18.25 -17.93
N ILE A 454 9.39 17.27 -17.42
CA ILE A 454 8.01 17.09 -17.89
C ILE A 454 7.39 18.47 -17.70
N PRO A 455 6.94 19.14 -18.78
CA PRO A 455 6.34 20.44 -18.60
C PRO A 455 5.26 20.25 -17.55
N VAL A 456 5.21 21.15 -16.58
CA VAL A 456 4.07 21.28 -15.66
C VAL A 456 2.89 21.80 -16.51
N ALA A 457 2.56 21.08 -17.57
CA ALA A 457 1.36 21.26 -18.33
C ALA A 457 0.27 20.80 -17.39
N SER A 458 -0.56 21.76 -17.00
CA SER A 458 -1.83 21.58 -16.31
C SER A 458 -2.70 20.66 -17.17
N VAL A 459 -2.53 19.34 -17.01
CA VAL A 459 -3.64 18.44 -17.28
C VAL A 459 -4.57 18.72 -16.10
N PRO A 460 -5.66 19.47 -16.28
CA PRO A 460 -6.51 19.74 -15.16
C PRO A 460 -7.10 18.39 -14.72
N LEU A 461 -7.14 18.18 -13.40
CA LEU A 461 -7.58 16.90 -12.82
C LEU A 461 -9.03 16.53 -13.22
N ASP A 462 -9.80 17.50 -13.75
CA ASP A 462 -11.13 17.29 -14.33
C ASP A 462 -11.15 16.27 -15.47
N GLN A 463 -10.06 16.12 -16.22
CA GLN A 463 -9.92 15.08 -17.25
C GLN A 463 -9.93 13.67 -16.66
N TYR A 464 -9.49 13.52 -15.41
CA TYR A 464 -9.58 12.28 -14.66
C TYR A 464 -10.88 12.17 -13.87
N HIS A 465 -11.90 13.01 -14.05
CA HIS A 465 -13.19 12.88 -13.35
C HIS A 465 -14.32 12.30 -14.20
N VAL A 466 -14.06 11.89 -15.44
CA VAL A 466 -15.07 11.27 -16.31
C VAL A 466 -15.25 9.78 -15.94
N PRO A 467 -16.47 9.30 -15.61
CA PRO A 467 -16.73 7.90 -15.32
C PRO A 467 -16.48 7.01 -16.55
N LEU A 468 -15.75 5.91 -16.37
CA LEU A 468 -15.64 4.86 -17.38
C LEU A 468 -16.91 4.00 -17.34
N ALA A 469 -17.53 3.76 -18.50
CA ALA A 469 -18.70 2.88 -18.58
C ALA A 469 -18.26 1.41 -18.56
N LEU A 470 -18.76 0.62 -17.61
CA LEU A 470 -18.63 -0.84 -17.63
C LEU A 470 -19.41 -1.39 -18.83
N GLN A 471 -18.72 -2.01 -19.79
CA GLN A 471 -19.38 -2.89 -20.75
C GLN A 471 -19.84 -4.15 -19.98
N LYS A 472 -21.14 -4.42 -19.95
CA LYS A 472 -21.69 -5.63 -19.34
C LYS A 472 -21.18 -6.84 -20.12
N ALA A 473 -20.31 -7.64 -19.52
CA ALA A 473 -20.08 -9.01 -19.98
C ALA A 473 -21.31 -9.84 -19.58
N GLU A 474 -22.00 -10.42 -20.55
CA GLU A 474 -23.06 -11.40 -20.29
C GLU A 474 -22.41 -12.64 -19.65
N GLU A 475 -22.88 -13.03 -18.47
CA GLU A 475 -22.40 -14.24 -17.80
C GLU A 475 -23.03 -15.47 -18.48
N PRO A 476 -22.26 -16.50 -18.85
CA PRO A 476 -22.85 -17.79 -19.17
C PRO A 476 -23.38 -18.42 -17.87
N PHE A 477 -24.69 -18.64 -17.83
CA PHE A 477 -25.41 -19.35 -16.78
C PHE A 477 -24.74 -20.70 -16.47
N PHE A 478 -24.46 -20.96 -15.20
CA PHE A 478 -24.16 -22.32 -14.73
C PHE A 478 -25.43 -23.16 -14.81
N SER A 479 -25.51 -24.10 -15.74
CA SER A 479 -26.43 -25.23 -15.61
C SER A 479 -25.79 -26.26 -14.68
N GLN A 480 -26.37 -26.44 -13.51
CA GLN A 480 -26.26 -27.71 -12.79
C GLN A 480 -26.94 -28.75 -13.68
N ASP A 481 -26.15 -29.63 -14.31
CA ASP A 481 -26.52 -31.01 -14.65
C ASP A 481 -25.37 -31.64 -15.45
N ALA A 482 -24.66 -32.58 -14.84
CA ALA A 482 -23.99 -33.62 -15.61
C ALA A 482 -25.05 -34.68 -15.92
N PRO A 483 -25.19 -35.13 -17.18
CA PRO A 483 -24.66 -36.46 -17.48
C PRO A 483 -24.17 -36.68 -18.93
N GLY A 484 -23.23 -37.61 -19.09
CA GLY A 484 -23.25 -38.60 -20.18
C GLY A 484 -22.67 -38.24 -21.56
N GLY A 485 -21.46 -38.76 -21.83
CA GLY A 485 -20.97 -39.38 -23.08
C GLY A 485 -21.38 -38.84 -24.46
N GLY A 486 -20.37 -38.53 -25.29
CA GLY A 486 -20.53 -38.49 -26.75
C GLY A 486 -19.35 -37.83 -27.48
N LEU A 487 -18.70 -38.59 -28.37
CA LEU A 487 -17.56 -38.18 -29.19
C LEU A 487 -17.89 -37.04 -30.19
N GLY A 488 -16.89 -36.18 -30.42
CA GLY A 488 -16.49 -35.75 -31.76
C GLY A 488 -16.98 -34.38 -32.23
N ALA A 489 -16.12 -33.37 -32.14
CA ALA A 489 -15.89 -32.39 -33.21
C ALA A 489 -14.63 -31.59 -32.89
N GLN A 490 -13.61 -31.69 -33.76
CA GLN A 490 -12.53 -30.72 -33.82
C GLN A 490 -13.13 -29.36 -34.15
N VAL A 491 -12.87 -28.36 -33.31
CA VAL A 491 -13.06 -26.96 -33.67
C VAL A 491 -11.70 -26.29 -33.55
N GLU A 492 -11.26 -25.76 -34.69
CA GLU A 492 -9.98 -25.10 -34.89
C GLU A 492 -9.78 -23.93 -33.93
N SER A 493 -8.59 -23.88 -33.33
CA SER A 493 -8.11 -22.79 -32.50
C SER A 493 -7.85 -21.55 -33.35
N SER A 494 -8.56 -20.46 -33.09
CA SER A 494 -8.14 -19.11 -33.48
C SER A 494 -7.93 -18.25 -32.24
N SER A 495 -6.67 -17.89 -32.07
CA SER A 495 -6.01 -17.12 -31.00
C SER A 495 -6.48 -15.67 -30.85
N ALA A 496 -6.63 -15.22 -29.60
CA ALA A 496 -5.87 -14.12 -28.97
C ALA A 496 -6.68 -13.45 -27.85
N SER A 497 -6.54 -13.96 -26.64
CA SER A 497 -7.11 -13.39 -25.44
C SER A 497 -6.14 -13.70 -24.30
N PHE A 498 -5.80 -12.69 -23.49
CA PHE A 498 -4.66 -12.76 -22.56
C PHE A 498 -5.12 -12.60 -21.10
N PRO A 499 -4.91 -13.60 -20.23
CA PRO A 499 -5.18 -13.50 -18.79
C PRO A 499 -4.40 -12.37 -18.09
N LEU A 500 -4.98 -11.79 -17.02
CA LEU A 500 -4.28 -10.93 -16.05
C LEU A 500 -3.80 -11.79 -14.88
N ASN A 501 -2.57 -11.62 -14.44
CA ASN A 501 -2.11 -12.28 -13.22
C ASN A 501 -2.87 -11.70 -12.01
N LEU A 502 -3.70 -12.51 -11.38
CA LEU A 502 -4.31 -12.24 -10.09
C LEU A 502 -3.50 -12.95 -9.01
N ILE A 503 -3.05 -12.18 -8.04
CA ILE A 503 -2.13 -12.61 -7.01
C ILE A 503 -2.85 -12.49 -5.67
N ALA A 504 -2.97 -13.58 -4.91
CA ALA A 504 -3.58 -13.51 -3.58
C ALA A 504 -2.49 -13.25 -2.54
N TRP A 505 -2.64 -12.21 -1.72
CA TRP A 505 -1.68 -11.93 -0.64
C TRP A 505 -1.78 -13.02 0.43
N LEU A 506 -0.71 -13.79 0.60
CA LEU A 506 -0.60 -14.89 1.57
C LEU A 506 -0.28 -14.32 2.96
N TRP A 507 -0.91 -14.87 3.99
CA TRP A 507 -0.71 -14.46 5.39
C TRP A 507 0.16 -15.48 6.12
N HIS A 508 1.06 -14.99 6.95
CA HIS A 508 1.77 -15.80 7.93
C HIS A 508 1.12 -15.66 9.31
N GLY A 509 0.26 -16.63 9.63
CA GLY A 509 0.16 -17.12 10.99
C GLY A 509 -1.12 -16.83 11.78
N THR A 510 -1.47 -17.81 12.58
CA THR A 510 -2.78 -18.00 13.21
C THR A 510 -2.69 -17.93 14.73
N GLY A 511 -3.65 -17.25 15.34
CA GLY A 511 -3.98 -17.35 16.77
C GLY A 511 -5.46 -16.96 16.98
N PRO A 512 -6.16 -17.52 17.99
CA PRO A 512 -7.58 -17.29 18.17
C PRO A 512 -7.85 -15.82 18.53
N SER A 513 -8.59 -15.13 17.66
CA SER A 513 -9.11 -13.78 17.91
C SER A 513 -10.07 -13.79 19.10
N ARG A 514 -9.55 -13.48 20.29
CA ARG A 514 -10.33 -12.97 21.41
C ARG A 514 -10.15 -11.46 21.49
N THR A 515 -10.66 -10.70 20.52
CA THR A 515 -11.21 -9.33 20.69
C THR A 515 -11.54 -8.67 19.34
N VAL A 516 -12.55 -9.19 18.64
CA VAL A 516 -13.30 -8.41 17.64
C VAL A 516 -14.80 -8.48 17.99
N LYS A 517 -15.11 -8.06 19.22
CA LYS A 517 -16.48 -7.78 19.69
C LYS A 517 -16.47 -6.47 20.45
N GLN A 518 -16.23 -5.37 19.75
CA GLN A 518 -16.60 -4.01 20.15
C GLN A 518 -16.13 -3.08 19.02
N ASN A 519 -17.03 -2.78 18.08
CA ASN A 519 -17.05 -1.59 17.21
C ASN A 519 -18.02 -1.70 16.01
N VAL A 520 -18.90 -2.70 15.97
CA VAL A 520 -19.97 -2.80 14.95
C VAL A 520 -21.36 -2.50 15.53
N GLN A 521 -21.45 -1.70 16.59
CA GLN A 521 -22.73 -1.19 17.11
C GLN A 521 -22.63 0.31 17.43
N SER A 522 -22.56 1.14 16.40
CA SER A 522 -22.89 2.57 16.52
C SER A 522 -23.40 3.18 15.21
N VAL A 523 -23.97 2.36 14.33
CA VAL A 523 -24.79 2.79 13.20
C VAL A 523 -25.96 1.82 13.16
N TYR A 524 -27.18 2.35 13.16
CA TYR A 524 -28.48 1.66 13.30
C TYR A 524 -28.94 1.35 14.74
N GLN A 525 -29.61 2.32 15.37
CA GLN A 525 -31.03 2.17 15.76
C GLN A 525 -31.53 3.48 16.41
N SER A 526 -32.29 4.24 15.63
CA SER A 526 -33.34 5.13 16.13
C SER A 526 -34.68 4.42 15.96
N ASP A 527 -35.58 4.67 16.92
CA ASP A 527 -36.99 4.30 16.99
C ASP A 527 -37.33 2.81 17.25
N SER A 528 -37.73 2.51 18.49
CA SER A 528 -39.15 2.28 18.79
C SER A 528 -39.37 1.92 20.26
N ASP A 529 -40.54 2.34 20.70
CA ASP A 529 -41.03 2.54 22.06
C ASP A 529 -41.80 1.31 22.60
N TYR A 530 -42.02 1.28 23.92
CA TYR A 530 -43.14 0.60 24.63
C TYR A 530 -43.23 -0.94 24.76
N LYS A 531 -42.99 -1.48 25.98
CA LYS A 531 -44.02 -2.09 26.90
C LYS A 531 -43.45 -3.07 27.96
N HIS A 532 -43.60 -2.66 29.22
CA HIS A 532 -44.27 -3.34 30.35
C HIS A 532 -44.01 -4.81 30.79
N THR A 533 -43.91 -4.91 32.14
CA THR A 533 -44.11 -6.05 33.07
C THR A 533 -42.95 -7.03 33.22
N GLY A 534 -42.52 -7.48 34.40
CA GLY A 534 -42.96 -7.34 35.78
C GLY A 534 -42.40 -8.51 36.61
N SER A 535 -42.19 -8.31 37.93
CA SER A 535 -41.95 -9.35 38.96
C SER A 535 -40.55 -10.01 38.96
N SER A 536 -39.84 -10.29 40.06
CA SER A 536 -40.02 -10.12 41.50
C SER A 536 -38.75 -10.57 42.25
N ARG A 537 -38.47 -9.87 43.37
CA ARG A 537 -38.01 -10.35 44.69
C ARG A 537 -36.63 -11.03 44.89
N GLY A 538 -35.93 -10.49 45.90
CA GLY A 538 -34.93 -11.16 46.77
C GLY A 538 -33.71 -10.26 47.00
N ALA A 539 -33.74 -9.35 47.99
CA ALA A 539 -33.09 -9.50 49.31
C ALA A 539 -31.54 -9.52 49.22
N THR A 540 -30.71 -8.72 49.90
CA THR A 540 -30.85 -7.96 51.16
C THR A 540 -29.57 -7.13 51.37
N GLN A 541 -29.70 -5.96 52.03
CA GLN A 541 -28.69 -5.25 52.87
C GLN A 541 -27.43 -4.68 52.18
N SER A 542 -26.95 -3.46 52.47
CA SER A 542 -27.27 -2.45 53.48
C SER A 542 -26.53 -1.14 53.13
N VAL A 543 -27.22 0.01 53.12
CA VAL A 543 -26.62 1.33 53.38
C VAL A 543 -27.67 2.21 54.06
N GLN A 544 -27.54 2.37 55.37
CA GLN A 544 -27.99 3.53 56.15
C GLN A 544 -26.77 4.47 56.22
N ASP A 545 -26.84 5.78 56.39
CA ASP A 545 -27.84 6.83 56.44
C ASP A 545 -26.98 8.11 56.40
N PHE A 546 -27.49 9.21 55.84
CA PHE A 546 -27.47 10.57 56.43
C PHE A 546 -27.80 11.63 55.37
N TYR A 547 -29.08 12.03 55.38
CA TYR A 547 -29.60 13.41 55.46
C TYR A 547 -28.65 14.59 55.18
N GLN A 548 -29.06 15.74 54.62
CA GLN A 548 -30.23 16.28 53.94
C GLN A 548 -29.88 17.78 53.75
N SER A 549 -30.41 18.42 52.70
CA SER A 549 -30.58 19.89 52.54
C SER A 549 -29.29 20.74 52.43
N ASP A 550 -29.21 21.86 51.71
CA ASP A 550 -30.25 22.76 51.23
C ASP A 550 -29.73 23.72 50.14
N SER A 551 -30.70 24.23 49.39
CA SER A 551 -30.77 25.57 48.77
C SER A 551 -29.76 26.04 47.71
N ASP A 552 -30.28 26.13 46.48
CA ASP A 552 -30.42 27.35 45.67
C ASP A 552 -29.36 28.47 45.79
N ASN A 553 -28.72 28.80 44.65
CA ASN A 553 -28.84 30.17 44.15
C ASN A 553 -28.61 30.30 42.65
N LYS A 554 -29.47 31.13 42.03
CA LYS A 554 -29.45 31.57 40.64
C LYS A 554 -28.45 32.73 40.44
N HIS A 555 -28.07 32.87 39.17
CA HIS A 555 -27.79 34.10 38.41
C HIS A 555 -26.35 34.47 38.01
N ALA A 556 -26.25 34.59 36.67
CA ALA A 556 -25.66 35.67 35.88
C ALA A 556 -24.26 35.46 35.27
N SER A 557 -24.23 35.84 33.97
CA SER A 557 -23.14 35.97 32.99
C SER A 557 -22.58 34.70 32.36
#